data_AF-A0A4Y3QWF8-F1
#
_entry.id   AF-A0A4Y3QWF8-F1
#
_cell.length_a   1.000
_cell.length_b   1.000
_cell.length_c   1.000
_cell.angle_alpha   90.00
_cell.angle_beta   90.00
_cell.angle_gamma   90.00
#
_symmetry.space_group_name_H-M   'P 1'
#
loop_
_entity.id
_entity.type
_entity.pdbx_description
1 polymer ?
#
loop_
_entity_poly.entity_id
_entity_poly.type
_entity_poly.pdbx_seq_one_letter_code
_entity_poly.pdbx_strand_id
1 'polypeptide(L)' 'MYEIANRNSGLFLQADTNARTALKQYGAGDDHRRRRWQLLPV' A
#
# COMPACT_ATOMS: atom_id res chain seq x y z
N MET A 1 3.88 10.16 6.62
CA MET A 1 3.87 8.87 5.90
C MET A 1 2.80 8.00 6.55
N TYR A 2 1.98 7.34 5.75
CA TYR A 2 0.83 6.57 6.23
C TYR A 2 0.80 5.18 5.60
N GLU A 3 0.13 4.24 6.26
CA GLU A 3 -0.27 2.96 5.66
C GLU A 3 -1.78 2.99 5.40
N ILE A 4 -2.24 2.36 4.32
CA ILE A 4 -3.66 2.29 3.96
C ILE A 4 -4.11 0.85 4.14
N ALA A 5 -4.96 0.60 5.13
CA ALA A 5 -5.48 -0.73 5.42
C ALA A 5 -6.93 -0.86 4.94
N ASN A 6 -7.24 -2.00 4.34
CA ASN A 6 -8.60 -2.43 4.09
C ASN A 6 -9.17 -3.04 5.38
N ARG A 7 -10.16 -2.38 5.97
CA ARG A 7 -10.79 -2.84 7.22
C ARG A 7 -11.43 -4.23 7.09
N ASN A 8 -11.94 -4.60 5.91
CA ASN A 8 -12.65 -5.85 5.72
C ASN A 8 -11.71 -7.06 5.69
N SER A 9 -10.50 -6.89 5.15
CA SER A 9 -9.53 -7.97 4.99
C SER A 9 -8.32 -7.87 5.92
N GLY A 10 -8.12 -6.73 6.58
CA GLY A 10 -6.91 -6.45 7.36
C GLY A 10 -5.64 -6.29 6.49
N LEU A 11 -5.78 -6.28 5.16
CA LEU A 11 -4.65 -6.17 4.24
C LEU A 11 -4.30 -4.71 3.97
N PHE A 12 -3.03 -4.48 3.65
CA PHE A 12 -2.46 -3.17 3.38
C PHE A 12 -2.26 -2.94 1.88
N LEU A 13 -2.50 -1.72 1.42
CA LEU A 13 -2.25 -1.32 0.05
C LEU A 13 -0.74 -1.14 -0.19
N GLN A 14 -0.22 -1.85 -1.19
CA GLN A 14 1.18 -1.82 -1.59
C GLN A 14 1.30 -1.50 -3.09
N ALA A 15 2.32 -0.73 -3.47
CA ALA A 15 2.74 -0.55 -4.85
C ALA A 15 4.00 -1.38 -5.12
N ASP A 16 3.90 -2.40 -5.98
CA ASP A 16 5.04 -3.27 -6.31
C ASP A 16 6.06 -2.58 -7.22
N THR A 17 5.56 -1.81 -8.18
CA THR A 17 6.33 -1.17 -9.26
C THR A 17 5.61 0.09 -9.74
N ASN A 18 6.22 0.86 -10.63
CA ASN A 18 5.57 1.99 -11.31
C ASN A 18 4.81 1.58 -12.59
N ALA A 19 4.69 0.27 -12.85
CA ALA A 19 3.94 -0.23 -14.00
C ALA A 19 2.42 -0.16 -13.76
N ARG A 20 1.64 -0.25 -14.85
CA ARG A 20 0.18 -0.36 -14.75
C ARG A 20 -0.20 -1.60 -13.94
N THR A 21 -1.24 -1.50 -13.12
CA THR A 21 -1.76 -2.62 -12.28
C THR A 21 -0.84 -3.03 -11.12
N ALA A 22 0.09 -2.17 -10.71
CA ALA A 22 1.05 -2.48 -9.64
C ALA A 22 0.49 -2.33 -8.20
N LEU A 23 -0.75 -1.87 -8.04
CA LEU A 23 -1.40 -1.74 -6.74
C LEU A 23 -2.03 -3.07 -6.33
N LYS A 24 -1.60 -3.60 -5.18
CA LYS A 24 -2.09 -4.87 -4.64
C LYS A 24 -2.27 -4.77 -3.12
N GLN A 25 -2.91 -5.78 -2.54
CA GLN A 25 -3.13 -5.88 -1.10
C GLN A 25 -2.31 -7.02 -0.50
N TYR A 26 -1.55 -6.73 0.54
CA TYR A 26 -0.65 -7.67 1.21
C TYR A 26 -0.84 -7.67 2.73
N GLY A 27 -0.38 -8.73 3.38
CA GLY A 27 -0.41 -8.84 4.84
C GLY A 27 0.60 -7.92 5.52
N ALA A 28 0.45 -7.74 6.84
CA ALA A 28 1.30 -6.85 7.64
C ALA A 28 2.78 -7.26 7.71
N GLY A 29 3.13 -8.51 7.38
CA GLY A 29 4.50 -9.02 7.40
C GLY A 29 5.33 -8.73 6.14
N ASP A 30 4.71 -8.15 5.10
CA ASP A 30 5.39 -7.87 3.83
C ASP A 30 6.12 -6.51 3.85
N ASP A 31 7.04 -6.26 2.91
CA ASP A 31 7.92 -5.08 2.91
C ASP A 31 7.15 -3.77 3.13
N HIS A 32 7.33 -3.23 4.34
CA HIS A 32 6.67 -2.00 4.79
C HIS A 32 7.01 -0.80 3.89
N ARG A 33 8.17 -0.79 3.21
CA ARG A 33 8.58 0.36 2.40
C ARG A 33 7.67 0.59 1.21
N ARG A 34 7.14 -0.48 0.62
CA ARG A 34 6.30 -0.45 -0.59
C ARG A 34 4.83 -0.12 -0.32
N ARG A 35 4.45 -0.04 0.96
CA ARG A 35 3.09 0.26 1.44
C ARG A 35 3.00 1.58 2.21
N ARG A 36 4.05 2.41 2.10
CA ARG A 36 4.06 3.77 2.62
C ARG A 36 3.51 4.73 1.59
N TRP A 37 2.51 5.47 2.02
CA TRP A 37 1.82 6.46 1.21
C TRP A 37 2.09 7.87 1.73
N GLN A 38 2.15 8.81 0.80
CA GLN A 38 2.19 10.24 1.06
C GLN A 38 0.98 10.89 0.40
N LEU A 39 0.32 11.77 1.15
CA LEU A 39 -0.71 12.65 0.61
C LEU A 39 0.00 13.83 -0.07
N LEU A 40 -0.29 14.03 -1.35
CA LEU A 40 0.20 15.19 -2.10
C LEU A 40 -0.91 16.26 -2.10
N PRO A 41 -0.57 17.53 -1.88
CA PRO A 41 -1.53 18.62 -2.03
C PRO A 41 -1.98 18.72 -3.50
N VAL A 42 -3.20 19.21 -3.70
CA VAL A 42 -3.81 19.48 -5.00
C VAL A 42 -4.03 20.97 -5.20
#